data_AF-R7F281-F1
#
_entry.id   AF-R7F281-F1
#
_cell.length_a   1.000
_cell.length_b   1.000
_cell.length_c   1.000
_cell.angle_alpha   90.00
_cell.angle_beta   90.00
_cell.angle_gamma   90.00
#
_symmetry.space_group_name_H-M   'P 1'
#
loop_
_entity.id
_entity.type
_entity.pdbx_description
1 polymer ?
#
loop_
_entity_poly.entity_id
_entity_poly.type
_entity_poly.pdbx_seq_one_letter_code
_entity_poly.pdbx_strand_id
1 'polypeptide(L)'
;MSCSLIFLLTDATPFSRAIVGASAQGNLPLDHVGILDNDTQTVIEANAKEGVVETPLADFLARAPQLDGDAGYRIRNIPPEAEVDGEAALRRARSFLGYAYNVCFVPHAGALYCSELVQRACLKSDGEPYFSSIRLNFGSDDPAASDFWQQHFKQLDMPVPQGEPGTSPLSIYQQTEDPQSCLRLEKGKR
;
A
#
# COMPACT_ATOMS: atom_id res chain seq x y z
N MET A 1 1.09 8.48 -18.20
CA MET A 1 0.62 7.73 -17.01
C MET A 1 0.30 8.78 -15.96
N SER A 2 -0.99 9.04 -15.71
CA SER A 2 -1.44 10.06 -14.76
C SER A 2 -1.29 9.63 -13.29
N CYS A 3 -1.05 8.34 -13.01
CA CYS A 3 -0.83 7.86 -11.65
C CYS A 3 0.38 6.92 -11.52
N SER A 4 1.02 6.98 -10.35
CA SER A 4 2.04 6.05 -9.86
C SER A 4 1.65 5.55 -8.47
N LEU A 5 2.37 4.56 -7.94
CA LEU A 5 2.25 4.15 -6.55
C LEU A 5 3.44 4.66 -5.75
N ILE A 6 3.19 5.15 -4.54
CA ILE A 6 4.21 5.64 -3.63
C ILE A 6 4.15 4.87 -2.32
N PHE A 7 5.30 4.44 -1.83
CA PHE A 7 5.44 3.58 -0.66
C PHE A 7 6.37 4.24 0.35
N LEU A 8 6.04 4.14 1.64
CA LEU A 8 6.94 4.51 2.73
C LEU A 8 7.64 3.26 3.28
N LEU A 9 8.88 3.45 3.71
CA LEU A 9 9.58 2.48 4.55
C LEU A 9 9.19 2.71 6.01
N THR A 10 9.35 1.67 6.82
CA THR A 10 9.03 1.69 8.24
C THR A 10 9.72 2.82 9.01
N ASP A 11 8.94 3.54 9.80
CA ASP A 11 9.39 4.63 10.69
C ASP A 11 9.75 4.15 12.11
N ALA A 12 9.83 2.84 12.32
CA ALA A 12 10.06 2.20 13.61
C ALA A 12 8.99 2.50 14.69
N THR A 13 7.77 2.89 14.33
CA THR A 13 6.65 2.82 15.29
C THR A 13 6.27 1.35 15.58
N PRO A 14 5.62 1.04 16.73
CA PRO A 14 5.18 -0.33 17.01
C PRO A 14 4.27 -0.92 15.93
N PHE A 15 3.36 -0.11 15.38
CA PHE A 15 2.45 -0.53 14.31
C PHE A 15 3.21 -0.81 13.01
N SER A 16 4.08 0.12 12.58
CA SER A 16 4.88 -0.07 11.37
C SER A 16 5.85 -1.25 11.46
N ARG A 17 6.46 -1.48 12.64
CA ARG A 17 7.26 -2.69 12.89
C ARG A 17 6.42 -3.95 12.81
N ALA A 18 5.19 -3.94 13.33
CA ALA A 18 4.31 -5.10 13.27
C ALA A 18 3.90 -5.44 11.83
N ILE A 19 3.64 -4.42 11.00
CA ILE A 19 3.39 -4.60 9.56
C ILE A 19 4.59 -5.24 8.87
N VAL A 20 5.78 -4.65 9.01
CA VAL A 20 7.01 -5.17 8.39
C VAL A 20 7.37 -6.55 8.91
N GLY A 21 7.29 -6.77 10.22
CA GLY A 21 7.57 -8.03 10.87
C GLY A 21 6.65 -9.15 10.41
N ALA A 22 5.43 -8.84 9.97
CA ALA A 22 4.47 -9.84 9.51
C ALA A 22 4.50 -10.05 7.98
N SER A 23 4.81 -9.01 7.21
CA SER A 23 4.62 -9.00 5.75
C SER A 23 5.88 -8.78 4.92
N ALA A 24 7.01 -8.38 5.54
CA ALA A 24 8.23 -7.99 4.84
C ALA A 24 9.53 -8.51 5.49
N GLN A 25 9.47 -9.62 6.22
CA GLN A 25 10.65 -10.25 6.80
C GLN A 25 11.73 -10.52 5.75
N GLY A 26 12.95 -10.02 5.99
CA GLY A 26 14.09 -10.18 5.07
C GLY A 26 13.94 -9.43 3.73
N ASN A 27 12.94 -8.55 3.59
CA ASN A 27 12.64 -7.80 2.37
C ASN A 27 12.68 -6.28 2.64
N LEU A 28 12.33 -5.49 1.62
CA LEU A 28 12.20 -4.04 1.77
C LEU A 28 11.10 -3.73 2.82
N PRO A 29 11.40 -2.98 3.89
CA PRO A 29 10.52 -2.87 5.05
C PRO A 29 9.42 -1.82 4.80
N LEU A 30 8.52 -2.12 3.86
CA LEU A 30 7.41 -1.25 3.48
C LEU A 30 6.25 -1.40 4.46
N ASP A 31 5.78 -0.30 5.01
CA ASP A 31 4.66 -0.27 5.96
C ASP A 31 3.42 0.45 5.42
N HIS A 32 3.58 1.26 4.37
CA HIS A 32 2.50 2.08 3.82
C HIS A 32 2.58 2.24 2.31
N VAL A 33 1.41 2.43 1.68
CA VAL A 33 1.29 2.67 0.23
C VAL A 33 0.13 3.64 -0.05
N GLY A 34 0.31 4.47 -1.07
CA GLY A 34 -0.74 5.34 -1.62
C GLY A 34 -0.67 5.44 -3.14
N ILE A 35 -1.70 6.02 -3.74
CA ILE A 35 -1.78 6.29 -5.18
C ILE A 35 -1.41 7.74 -5.41
N LEU A 36 -0.29 7.97 -6.09
CA LEU A 36 0.21 9.29 -6.45
C LEU A 36 -0.48 9.77 -7.73
N ASP A 37 -1.21 10.88 -7.63
CA ASP A 37 -1.64 11.66 -8.79
C ASP A 37 -0.47 12.57 -9.22
N ASN A 38 0.13 12.25 -10.37
CA ASN A 38 1.32 12.95 -10.85
C ASN A 38 1.01 14.37 -11.32
N ASP A 39 -0.25 14.66 -11.67
CA ASP A 39 -0.66 15.96 -12.20
C ASP A 39 -0.93 16.95 -11.07
N THR A 40 -1.59 16.49 -10.00
CA THR A 40 -1.92 17.34 -8.84
C THR A 40 -0.85 17.30 -7.74
N GLN A 41 0.10 16.37 -7.82
CA GLN A 41 1.11 16.13 -6.76
C GLN A 41 0.45 15.85 -5.41
N THR A 42 -0.59 15.03 -5.42
CA THR A 42 -1.30 14.54 -4.23
C THR A 42 -1.29 13.02 -4.17
N VAL A 43 -1.41 12.49 -2.96
CA VAL A 43 -1.44 11.04 -2.69
C VAL A 43 -2.77 10.69 -2.08
N ILE A 44 -3.52 9.81 -2.74
CA ILE A 44 -4.73 9.23 -2.19
C ILE A 44 -4.32 8.01 -1.37
N GLU A 45 -4.53 8.05 -0.06
CA GLU A 45 -4.06 7.06 0.89
C GLU A 45 -5.15 6.69 1.90
N ALA A 46 -5.05 5.51 2.51
CA ALA A 46 -5.83 5.15 3.68
C ALA A 46 -4.90 5.05 4.89
N ASN A 47 -5.05 5.91 5.89
CA ASN A 47 -4.20 5.93 7.09
C ASN A 47 -5.01 5.86 8.39
N ALA A 48 -4.40 5.38 9.47
CA ALA A 48 -5.08 5.15 10.75
C ALA A 48 -5.64 6.41 11.43
N LYS A 49 -5.18 7.61 11.04
CA LYS A 49 -5.60 8.88 11.65
C LYS A 49 -6.84 9.45 10.97
N GLU A 50 -6.90 9.39 9.64
CA GLU A 50 -7.90 10.12 8.83
C GLU A 50 -8.77 9.20 7.95
N GLY A 51 -8.47 7.89 7.90
CA GLY A 51 -9.09 7.01 6.93
C GLY A 51 -8.59 7.29 5.52
N VAL A 52 -9.48 7.21 4.53
CA VAL A 52 -9.15 7.50 3.13
C VAL A 52 -9.18 9.01 2.89
N VAL A 53 -8.01 9.58 2.59
CA VAL A 53 -7.80 11.02 2.41
C VAL A 53 -6.90 11.27 1.20
N GLU A 54 -6.93 12.50 0.69
CA GLU A 54 -6.01 12.99 -0.33
C GLU A 54 -5.01 13.96 0.30
N THR A 55 -3.76 13.55 0.39
CA THR A 55 -2.68 14.23 1.10
C THR A 55 -1.74 14.92 0.10
N PRO A 56 -1.32 16.18 0.32
CA PRO A 56 -0.25 16.78 -0.48
C PRO A 56 1.01 15.92 -0.48
N LEU A 57 1.68 15.75 -1.63
CA LEU A 57 2.87 14.90 -1.73
C LEU A 57 3.96 15.30 -0.72
N ALA A 58 4.14 16.60 -0.48
CA ALA A 58 5.12 17.09 0.50
C ALA A 58 4.82 16.59 1.92
N ASP A 59 3.55 16.62 2.34
CA ASP A 59 3.11 16.15 3.64
C ASP A 59 3.20 14.62 3.75
N PHE A 60 2.92 13.91 2.65
CA PHE A 60 3.12 12.47 2.58
C PHE A 60 4.59 12.11 2.80
N LEU A 61 5.50 12.75 2.05
CA LEU A 61 6.94 12.52 2.11
C LEU A 61 7.57 12.96 3.43
N ALA A 62 7.00 13.93 4.13
CA ALA A 62 7.46 14.36 5.45
C ALA A 62 7.35 13.24 6.52
N ARG A 63 6.57 12.19 6.25
CA ARG A 63 6.47 10.99 7.09
C ARG A 63 7.48 9.90 6.74
N ALA A 64 8.24 10.05 5.65
CA ALA A 64 9.27 9.08 5.31
C ALA A 64 10.36 9.05 6.40
N PRO A 65 10.84 7.86 6.80
CA PRO A 65 11.92 7.74 7.77
C PRO A 65 13.20 8.39 7.26
N GLN A 66 13.94 9.01 8.17
CA GLN A 66 15.27 9.53 7.87
C GLN A 66 16.27 8.38 7.95
N LEU A 67 16.71 7.90 6.78
CA LEU A 67 17.64 6.78 6.64
C LEU A 67 18.93 7.28 5.97
N ASP A 68 20.08 6.79 6.42
CA ASP A 68 21.36 7.21 5.87
C ASP A 68 21.50 6.77 4.40
N GLY A 69 21.62 7.73 3.49
CA GLY A 69 21.73 7.48 2.05
C GLY A 69 20.47 6.94 1.37
N ASP A 70 19.33 6.86 2.05
CA ASP A 70 18.06 6.36 1.51
C ASP A 70 16.93 7.37 1.78
N ALA A 71 16.12 7.64 0.76
CA ALA A 71 15.04 8.62 0.85
C ALA A 71 13.88 8.19 1.76
N GLY A 72 13.85 6.92 2.21
CA GLY A 72 12.78 6.41 3.08
C GLY A 72 11.47 6.13 2.36
N TYR A 73 11.42 6.27 1.04
CA TYR A 73 10.26 5.97 0.21
C TYR A 73 10.65 5.32 -1.13
N ARG A 74 9.68 4.73 -1.82
CA ARG A 74 9.81 4.25 -3.21
C ARG A 74 8.64 4.73 -4.04
N ILE A 75 8.89 5.08 -5.30
CA ILE A 75 7.86 5.30 -6.31
C ILE A 75 7.95 4.15 -7.31
N ARG A 76 6.79 3.56 -7.64
CA ARG A 76 6.68 2.45 -8.59
C ARG A 76 5.55 2.71 -9.58
N ASN A 77 5.67 2.13 -10.76
CA ASN A 77 4.61 2.17 -11.77
C ASN A 77 3.88 0.83 -11.84
N ILE A 78 2.61 0.90 -12.20
CA ILE A 78 1.86 -0.29 -12.64
C ILE A 78 2.38 -0.63 -14.04
N PRO A 79 2.78 -1.89 -14.29
CA PRO A 79 3.30 -2.28 -15.59
C PRO A 79 2.29 -2.03 -16.72
N PRO A 80 2.68 -1.55 -17.91
CA PRO A 80 1.77 -1.29 -19.02
C PRO A 80 0.91 -2.49 -19.42
N GLU A 81 1.45 -3.70 -19.30
CA GLU A 81 0.75 -4.97 -19.59
C GLU A 81 -0.37 -5.30 -18.60
N ALA A 82 -0.47 -4.57 -17.48
CA ALA A 82 -1.55 -4.73 -16.51
C ALA A 82 -2.91 -4.25 -17.04
N GLU A 83 -2.94 -3.46 -18.12
CA GLU A 83 -4.16 -2.85 -18.69
C GLU A 83 -4.98 -2.03 -17.67
N VAL A 84 -4.33 -1.47 -16.65
CA VAL A 84 -4.96 -0.58 -15.68
C VAL A 84 -4.99 0.84 -16.24
N ASP A 85 -6.19 1.39 -16.39
CA ASP A 85 -6.38 2.82 -16.69
C ASP A 85 -6.11 3.66 -15.43
N GLY A 86 -5.00 4.40 -15.43
CA GLY A 86 -4.57 5.22 -14.31
C GLY A 86 -5.53 6.36 -13.95
N GLU A 87 -6.19 6.99 -14.92
CA GLU A 87 -7.19 8.02 -14.62
C GLU A 87 -8.44 7.41 -14.00
N ALA A 88 -8.86 6.24 -14.49
CA ALA A 88 -9.95 5.50 -13.89
C ALA A 88 -9.59 5.03 -12.47
N ALA A 89 -8.36 4.61 -12.23
CA ALA A 89 -7.87 4.25 -10.90
C ALA A 89 -7.92 5.45 -9.94
N LEU A 90 -7.45 6.63 -10.36
CA LEU A 90 -7.56 7.87 -9.57
C LEU A 90 -9.01 8.24 -9.25
N ARG A 91 -9.92 8.17 -10.25
CA ARG A 91 -11.36 8.42 -10.02
C ARG A 91 -11.96 7.46 -9.00
N ARG A 92 -11.64 6.16 -9.11
CA ARG A 92 -12.11 5.15 -8.13
C ARG A 92 -11.54 5.41 -6.75
N ALA A 93 -10.25 5.69 -6.63
CA ALA A 93 -9.60 6.01 -5.37
C ALA A 93 -10.28 7.21 -4.68
N ARG A 94 -10.55 8.29 -5.44
CA ARG A 94 -11.28 9.47 -4.94
C ARG A 94 -12.72 9.17 -4.50
N SER A 95 -13.37 8.16 -5.09
CA SER A 95 -14.72 7.75 -4.65
C SER A 95 -14.76 7.14 -3.25
N PHE A 96 -13.60 6.73 -2.71
CA PHE A 96 -13.48 6.21 -1.35
C PHE A 96 -13.12 7.28 -0.31
N LEU A 97 -12.91 8.54 -0.70
CA LEU A 97 -12.59 9.61 0.25
C LEU A 97 -13.64 9.68 1.37
N GLY A 98 -13.16 9.76 2.62
CA GLY A 98 -13.99 9.74 3.82
C GLY A 98 -14.33 8.35 4.36
N TYR A 99 -13.91 7.27 3.70
CA TYR A 99 -13.98 5.93 4.29
C TYR A 99 -13.07 5.86 5.51
N ALA A 100 -13.47 5.10 6.54
CA ALA A 100 -12.65 4.90 7.74
C ALA A 100 -11.42 4.02 7.43
N TYR A 101 -10.44 4.02 8.33
CA TYR A 101 -9.33 3.07 8.23
C TYR A 101 -9.79 1.67 8.68
N ASN A 102 -9.57 0.65 7.85
CA ASN A 102 -9.93 -0.72 8.16
C ASN A 102 -8.90 -1.35 9.09
N VAL A 103 -9.08 -1.17 10.40
CA VAL A 103 -8.25 -1.78 11.45
C VAL A 103 -8.45 -3.29 11.59
N CYS A 104 -9.49 -3.85 10.97
CA CYS A 104 -9.78 -5.28 11.05
C CYS A 104 -9.00 -6.10 10.01
N PHE A 105 -8.50 -5.45 8.95
CA PHE A 105 -7.76 -6.08 7.83
C PHE A 105 -8.50 -7.22 7.13
N VAL A 106 -9.82 -7.29 7.30
CA VAL A 106 -10.75 -8.16 6.58
C VAL A 106 -11.81 -7.29 5.90
N PRO A 107 -12.50 -7.75 4.85
CA PRO A 107 -13.45 -6.93 4.11
C PRO A 107 -14.47 -6.23 5.03
N HIS A 108 -14.50 -4.89 5.00
CA HIS A 108 -15.37 -4.08 5.84
C HIS A 108 -16.05 -2.99 5.00
N ALA A 109 -17.38 -2.87 5.11
CA ALA A 109 -18.11 -1.84 4.40
C ALA A 109 -17.73 -0.43 4.93
N GLY A 110 -17.42 0.50 4.04
CA GLY A 110 -17.10 1.88 4.43
C GLY A 110 -15.73 2.08 5.10
N ALA A 111 -14.86 1.08 5.09
CA ALA A 111 -13.50 1.19 5.61
C ALA A 111 -12.48 0.50 4.70
N LEU A 112 -11.28 1.06 4.56
CA LEU A 112 -10.18 0.49 3.78
C LEU A 112 -8.85 0.66 4.51
N TYR A 113 -7.93 -0.29 4.35
CA TYR A 113 -6.52 -0.09 4.70
C TYR A 113 -5.70 0.23 3.43
N CYS A 114 -4.46 0.67 3.59
CA CYS A 114 -3.68 1.30 2.53
C CYS A 114 -3.53 0.45 1.25
N SER A 115 -3.12 -0.81 1.37
CA SER A 115 -2.99 -1.72 0.22
C SER A 115 -4.34 -2.24 -0.31
N GLU A 116 -5.41 -2.25 0.50
CA GLU A 116 -6.77 -2.56 0.04
C GLU A 116 -7.30 -1.45 -0.88
N LEU A 117 -7.09 -0.19 -0.49
CA LEU A 117 -7.43 0.97 -1.31
C LEU A 117 -6.79 0.87 -2.71
N VAL A 118 -5.50 0.55 -2.77
CA VAL A 118 -4.79 0.37 -4.04
C VAL A 118 -5.39 -0.77 -4.87
N GLN A 119 -5.64 -1.93 -4.25
CA GLN A 119 -6.23 -3.08 -4.93
C GLN A 119 -7.62 -2.75 -5.51
N ARG A 120 -8.46 -2.05 -4.74
CA ARG A 120 -9.83 -1.69 -5.15
C ARG A 120 -9.89 -0.59 -6.20
N ALA A 121 -8.88 0.28 -6.25
CA ALA A 121 -8.80 1.35 -7.25
C ALA A 121 -8.25 0.84 -8.59
N CYS A 122 -7.24 -0.03 -8.55
CA CYS A 122 -6.51 -0.50 -9.72
C CYS A 122 -7.14 -1.77 -10.31
N LEU A 123 -8.16 -1.56 -11.14
CA LEU A 123 -8.87 -2.63 -11.85
C LEU A 123 -8.40 -2.74 -13.29
N LYS A 124 -8.38 -3.97 -13.81
CA LYS A 124 -8.17 -4.27 -15.22
C LYS A 124 -9.39 -3.88 -16.06
N SER A 125 -9.27 -4.00 -17.37
CA SER A 125 -10.34 -3.76 -18.35
C SER A 125 -11.61 -4.60 -18.13
N ASP A 126 -11.47 -5.80 -17.56
CA ASP A 126 -12.57 -6.71 -17.19
C ASP A 126 -13.25 -6.37 -15.85
N GLY A 127 -12.74 -5.37 -15.12
CA GLY A 127 -13.26 -4.96 -13.81
C GLY A 127 -12.70 -5.74 -12.62
N GLU A 128 -11.87 -6.76 -12.84
CA GLU A 128 -11.20 -7.49 -11.77
C GLU A 128 -9.98 -6.71 -11.24
N PRO A 129 -9.62 -6.86 -9.95
CA PRO A 129 -8.40 -6.27 -9.41
C PRO A 129 -7.16 -6.75 -10.16
N TYR A 130 -6.25 -5.82 -10.48
CA TYR A 130 -4.94 -6.18 -11.01
C TYR A 130 -4.06 -6.82 -9.93
N PHE A 131 -4.02 -6.21 -8.75
CA PHE A 131 -3.25 -6.72 -7.63
C PHE A 131 -3.92 -7.95 -7.04
N SER A 132 -3.21 -9.08 -7.09
CA SER A 132 -3.69 -10.34 -6.51
C SER A 132 -3.66 -10.32 -4.98
N SER A 133 -4.64 -10.97 -4.36
CA SER A 133 -4.66 -11.17 -2.91
C SER A 133 -3.69 -12.28 -2.51
N ILE A 134 -2.97 -12.05 -1.41
CA ILE A 134 -2.18 -13.05 -0.69
C ILE A 134 -3.00 -13.61 0.47
N ARG A 135 -2.48 -14.65 1.12
CA ARG A 135 -2.92 -15.02 2.48
C ARG A 135 -2.24 -14.10 3.47
N LEU A 136 -3.03 -13.32 4.22
CA LEU A 136 -2.50 -12.42 5.23
C LEU A 136 -1.76 -13.21 6.30
N ASN A 137 -0.64 -12.64 6.73
CA ASN A 137 0.16 -13.15 7.83
C ASN A 137 0.27 -12.07 8.90
N PHE A 138 0.11 -12.48 10.16
CA PHE A 138 0.27 -11.62 11.34
C PHE A 138 1.28 -12.22 12.33
N GLY A 139 1.92 -13.34 11.97
CA GLY A 139 3.04 -13.91 12.73
C GLY A 139 4.36 -13.24 12.38
N SER A 140 5.23 -13.08 13.38
CA SER A 140 6.58 -12.55 13.21
C SER A 140 7.64 -13.29 14.02
N ASP A 141 8.86 -13.38 13.48
CA ASP A 141 10.05 -13.80 14.23
C ASP A 141 10.48 -12.74 15.28
N ASP A 142 9.98 -11.51 15.16
CA ASP A 142 10.03 -10.48 16.20
C ASP A 142 8.88 -10.71 17.20
N PRO A 143 9.15 -11.11 18.45
CA PRO A 143 8.11 -11.33 19.45
C PRO A 143 7.26 -10.09 19.70
N ALA A 144 7.84 -8.88 19.61
CA ALA A 144 7.10 -7.64 19.84
C ALA A 144 6.06 -7.37 18.74
N ALA A 145 6.38 -7.71 17.50
CA ALA A 145 5.44 -7.63 16.37
C ALA A 145 4.30 -8.67 16.52
N SER A 146 4.63 -9.89 16.92
CA SER A 146 3.63 -10.94 17.19
C SER A 146 2.69 -10.53 18.34
N ASP A 147 3.24 -10.04 19.45
CA ASP A 147 2.46 -9.58 20.62
C ASP A 147 1.57 -8.38 20.28
N PHE A 148 2.06 -7.46 19.45
CA PHE A 148 1.28 -6.32 18.98
C PHE A 148 -0.01 -6.77 18.31
N TRP A 149 0.07 -7.73 17.37
CA TRP A 149 -1.11 -8.20 16.65
C TRP A 149 -2.10 -8.93 17.57
N GLN A 150 -1.60 -9.76 18.49
CA GLN A 150 -2.45 -10.40 19.49
C GLN A 150 -3.20 -9.37 20.34
N GLN A 151 -2.52 -8.31 20.78
CA GLN A 151 -3.16 -7.25 21.57
C GLN A 151 -4.15 -6.43 20.75
N HIS A 152 -3.80 -6.06 19.52
CA HIS A 152 -4.65 -5.31 18.60
C HIS A 152 -5.97 -6.03 18.35
N PHE A 153 -5.93 -7.30 17.95
CA PHE A 153 -7.15 -8.07 17.66
C PHE A 153 -7.94 -8.41 18.92
N LYS A 154 -7.27 -8.60 20.07
CA LYS A 154 -7.95 -8.72 21.36
C LYS A 154 -8.73 -7.46 21.74
N GLN A 155 -8.22 -6.26 21.45
CA GLN A 155 -8.94 -5.00 21.69
C GLN A 155 -10.18 -4.85 20.80
N LEU A 156 -10.16 -5.47 19.63
CA LEU A 156 -11.29 -5.52 18.69
C LEU A 156 -12.29 -6.64 18.98
N ASP A 157 -12.05 -7.46 20.03
CA ASP A 157 -12.82 -8.68 20.33
C ASP A 157 -12.93 -9.62 19.12
N MET A 158 -11.83 -9.78 18.38
CA MET A 158 -11.77 -10.53 17.14
C MET A 158 -10.58 -11.50 17.15
N PRO A 159 -10.70 -12.70 16.54
CA PRO A 159 -9.51 -13.53 16.28
C PRO A 159 -8.57 -12.82 15.31
N VAL A 160 -7.26 -13.13 15.41
CA VAL A 160 -6.29 -12.71 14.40
C VAL A 160 -6.71 -13.34 13.05
N PRO A 161 -6.92 -12.55 11.98
CA PRO A 161 -7.37 -13.04 10.68
C PRO A 161 -6.22 -13.69 9.89
N GLN A 162 -5.54 -14.64 10.51
CA GLN A 162 -4.42 -15.37 9.94
C GLN A 162 -4.88 -16.21 8.75
N GLY A 163 -4.27 -15.99 7.59
CA GLY A 163 -4.53 -16.77 6.37
C GLY A 163 -5.72 -16.30 5.54
N GLU A 164 -6.46 -15.28 6.01
CA GLU A 164 -7.53 -14.62 5.26
C GLU A 164 -6.98 -13.93 3.99
N PRO A 165 -7.77 -13.84 2.90
CA PRO A 165 -7.34 -13.17 1.69
C PRO A 165 -7.22 -11.66 1.90
N GLY A 166 -6.11 -11.07 1.47
CA GLY A 166 -5.89 -9.63 1.54
C GLY A 166 -4.63 -9.19 0.82
N THR A 167 -4.16 -7.99 1.13
CA THR A 167 -2.96 -7.39 0.50
C THR A 167 -2.12 -6.68 1.55
N SER A 168 -0.82 -6.62 1.33
CA SER A 168 0.13 -5.80 2.09
C SER A 168 0.88 -4.82 1.17
N PRO A 169 1.48 -3.74 1.71
CA PRO A 169 2.35 -2.85 0.94
C PRO A 169 3.41 -3.61 0.14
N LEU A 170 4.07 -4.62 0.73
CA LEU A 170 5.06 -5.42 0.02
C LEU A 170 4.43 -6.25 -1.11
N SER A 171 3.26 -6.86 -0.91
CA SER A 171 2.60 -7.65 -1.96
C SER A 171 2.22 -6.80 -3.17
N ILE A 172 1.82 -5.55 -2.94
CA ILE A 172 1.56 -4.57 -4.01
C ILE A 172 2.88 -4.23 -4.70
N TYR A 173 3.92 -3.89 -3.92
CA TYR A 173 5.25 -3.53 -4.44
C TYR A 173 5.84 -4.59 -5.37
N GLN A 174 5.73 -5.88 -5.01
CA GLN A 174 6.24 -7.00 -5.81
C GLN A 174 5.57 -7.16 -7.18
N GLN A 175 4.37 -6.59 -7.36
CA GLN A 175 3.60 -6.60 -8.61
C GLN A 175 3.73 -5.29 -9.40
N THR A 176 4.73 -4.46 -9.08
CA THR A 176 4.99 -3.17 -9.74
C THR A 176 6.38 -3.16 -10.39
N GLU A 177 6.68 -2.14 -11.18
CA GLU A 177 8.00 -1.92 -11.79
C GLU A 177 8.64 -0.58 -11.41
N ASP A 178 9.96 -0.46 -11.59
CA ASP A 178 10.66 0.80 -11.37
C ASP A 178 10.24 1.82 -12.43
N PRO A 179 10.05 3.11 -12.09
CA PRO A 179 9.70 4.12 -13.08
C PRO A 179 10.69 4.24 -14.26
N GLN A 180 11.93 3.78 -14.07
CA GLN A 180 12.98 3.78 -15.09
C GLN A 180 13.05 2.50 -15.95
N SER A 181 12.33 1.42 -15.63
CA SER A 181 12.30 0.21 -16.48
C SER A 181 11.57 0.47 -17.80
N CYS A 182 10.51 1.28 -17.81
CA CYS A 182 9.76 1.62 -19.03
C CYS A 182 10.66 2.31 -20.10
N LEU A 183 11.63 3.15 -19.68
CA LEU A 183 12.49 3.91 -20.60
C LEU A 183 13.54 3.06 -21.33
N ARG A 184 13.85 1.84 -20.85
CA ARG A 184 14.82 0.96 -21.50
C ARG A 184 14.22 0.18 -22.66
N LEU A 185 12.91 -0.09 -22.65
CA LEU A 185 12.24 -0.84 -23.73
C LEU A 185 12.04 0.00 -24.99
N GLU A 186 11.94 1.32 -24.89
CA GLU A 186 11.83 2.21 -26.06
C GLU A 186 13.16 2.47 -26.79
N LYS A 187 14.30 2.25 -26.12
CA LYS A 187 15.63 2.44 -26.72
C LYS A 187 16.16 1.21 -27.48
N GLY A 188 15.46 0.07 -27.42
CA GLY A 188 15.86 -1.18 -28.07
C GLY A 188 15.23 -1.46 -29.44
N LYS A 189 14.43 -0.54 -30.00
CA LYS A 189 13.73 -0.70 -31.30
C LYS A 189 14.18 0.31 -32.38
N ARG A 190 15.44 0.73 -32.36
CA ARG A 190 16.04 1.51 -33.47
C ARG A 190 17.23 0.79 -34.06
#